data_AF-A0A9E4EH53-F1
#
_entry.id   AF-A0A9E4EH53-F1
#
_cell.length_a   1.000
_cell.length_b   1.000
_cell.length_c   1.000
_cell.angle_alpha   90.00
_cell.angle_beta   90.00
_cell.angle_gamma   90.00
#
_symmetry.space_group_name_H-M   'P 1'
#
loop_
_entity.id
_entity.type
_entity.pdbx_description
1 polymer ?
#
loop_
_entity_poly.entity_id
_entity_poly.type
_entity_poly.pdbx_seq_one_letter_code
_entity_poly.pdbx_strand_id
1 'polypeptide(L)'
;MNVYVESNFVLELALLQEQSASCEELVDLGAKGLVSLVVPAYCLAEPYETLIRRWRDRLGLKRTVDGQLTQLARTSTYSDHLERFSDITSLLVSSADEEQKRLEDVLSKILELADVIPLDSEVMAESIRCQEEYDFGPQDAIVFASIVSDLKSRSAEHQSCFLNRNPKDFADQNVLDQLDQRGCKLFPRFDSGLAFIRNRLEATSA
;
A
#
# COMPACT_ATOMS: atom_id res chain seq x y z
N MET A 1 19.22 1.66 8.08
CA MET A 1 18.41 0.42 7.89
C MET A 1 17.42 0.70 6.77
N ASN A 2 17.24 -0.23 5.84
CA ASN A 2 16.31 -0.04 4.72
C ASN A 2 14.93 -0.64 5.06
N VAL A 3 13.87 0.07 4.72
CA VAL A 3 12.49 -0.34 4.95
C VAL A 3 11.78 -0.40 3.61
N TYR A 4 11.64 -1.59 3.07
CA TYR A 4 10.87 -1.84 1.85
C TYR A 4 9.38 -1.86 2.18
N VAL A 5 8.57 -1.18 1.38
CA VAL A 5 7.11 -1.17 1.55
C VAL A 5 6.40 -1.45 0.23
N GLU A 6 5.26 -2.12 0.32
CA GLU A 6 4.39 -2.44 -0.83
C GLU A 6 3.27 -1.41 -1.06
N SER A 7 2.43 -1.65 -2.07
CA SER A 7 1.29 -0.80 -2.45
C SER A 7 0.28 -0.57 -1.31
N ASN A 8 0.06 -1.56 -0.45
CA ASN A 8 -0.84 -1.42 0.70
C ASN A 8 -0.37 -0.34 1.69
N PHE A 9 0.93 -0.05 1.77
CA PHE A 9 1.43 1.03 2.62
C PHE A 9 0.88 2.39 2.18
N VAL A 10 0.89 2.65 0.88
CA VAL A 10 0.33 3.87 0.28
C VAL A 10 -1.18 3.92 0.49
N LEU A 11 -1.86 2.80 0.31
CA LEU A 11 -3.31 2.69 0.51
C LEU A 11 -3.71 2.91 1.98
N GLU A 12 -2.95 2.40 2.94
CA GLU A 12 -3.22 2.59 4.37
C GLU A 12 -3.18 4.07 4.76
N LEU A 13 -2.21 4.82 4.22
CA LEU A 13 -2.09 6.26 4.42
C LEU A 13 -3.21 7.04 3.72
N ALA A 14 -3.47 6.76 2.44
CA ALA A 14 -4.46 7.51 1.66
C ALA A 14 -5.91 7.30 2.16
N LEU A 15 -6.20 6.09 2.63
CA LEU A 15 -7.52 5.66 3.06
C LEU A 15 -7.72 5.72 4.58
N LEU A 16 -6.72 6.14 5.34
CA LEU A 16 -6.75 6.21 6.81
C LEU A 16 -7.20 4.88 7.43
N GLN A 17 -6.63 3.78 6.96
CA GLN A 17 -6.99 2.44 7.42
C GLN A 17 -6.37 2.10 8.79
N GLU A 18 -6.62 0.87 9.27
CA GLU A 18 -6.26 0.39 10.60
C GLU A 18 -4.80 0.66 10.99
N GLN A 19 -3.85 0.52 10.06
CA GLN A 19 -2.42 0.68 10.34
C GLN A 19 -1.86 2.04 9.88
N SER A 20 -2.71 2.96 9.45
CA SER A 20 -2.31 4.31 8.99
C SER A 20 -1.37 5.02 9.96
N ALA A 21 -1.66 4.99 11.26
CA ALA A 21 -0.81 5.61 12.29
C ALA A 21 0.61 5.00 12.33
N SER A 22 0.73 3.67 12.12
CA SER A 22 2.05 3.03 12.05
C SER A 22 2.78 3.42 10.76
N CYS A 23 2.06 3.54 9.64
CA CYS A 23 2.63 4.00 8.38
C CYS A 23 3.11 5.45 8.46
N GLU A 24 2.33 6.34 9.08
CA GLU A 24 2.72 7.75 9.28
C GLU A 24 4.01 7.86 10.07
N GLU A 25 4.15 7.07 11.14
CA GLU A 25 5.37 7.07 11.92
C GLU A 25 6.57 6.54 11.14
N LEU A 26 6.40 5.52 10.29
CA LEU A 26 7.47 5.03 9.41
C LEU A 26 7.93 6.13 8.45
N VAL A 27 6.99 6.92 7.90
CA VAL A 27 7.32 8.09 7.08
C VAL A 27 8.09 9.12 7.91
N ASP A 28 7.68 9.40 9.14
CA ASP A 28 8.37 10.36 10.00
C ASP A 28 9.78 9.91 10.42
N LEU A 29 9.99 8.61 10.64
CA LEU A 29 11.32 8.04 10.87
C LEU A 29 12.20 8.20 9.62
N GLY A 30 11.64 7.99 8.44
CA GLY A 30 12.31 8.26 7.17
C GLY A 30 12.68 9.73 7.03
N ALA A 31 11.74 10.65 7.32
CA ALA A 31 11.95 12.10 7.24
C ALA A 31 13.05 12.60 8.18
N LYS A 32 13.25 11.94 9.31
CA LYS A 32 14.34 12.23 10.26
C LYS A 32 15.67 11.59 9.84
N GLY A 33 15.72 10.84 8.75
CA GLY A 33 16.90 10.11 8.28
C GLY A 33 17.29 8.93 9.18
N LEU A 34 16.40 8.46 10.06
CA LEU A 34 16.67 7.35 10.96
C LEU A 34 16.58 6.00 10.24
N VAL A 35 15.76 5.95 9.19
CA VAL A 35 15.63 4.81 8.29
C VAL A 35 15.58 5.30 6.85
N SER A 36 15.92 4.42 5.90
CA SER A 36 15.74 4.68 4.48
C SER A 36 14.47 3.97 4.03
N LEU A 37 13.42 4.72 3.74
CA LEU A 37 12.20 4.18 3.16
C LEU A 37 12.45 3.87 1.69
N VAL A 38 12.18 2.64 1.25
CA VAL A 38 12.42 2.17 -0.11
C VAL A 38 11.12 1.63 -0.70
N VAL A 39 10.77 2.07 -1.91
CA VAL A 39 9.48 1.72 -2.54
C VAL A 39 9.68 1.32 -4.00
N PRO A 40 9.21 0.15 -4.44
CA PRO A 40 9.12 -0.14 -5.86
C PRO A 40 8.22 0.87 -6.59
N ALA A 41 8.65 1.38 -7.75
CA ALA A 41 7.86 2.34 -8.52
C ALA A 41 6.46 1.81 -8.87
N TYR A 42 6.32 0.49 -9.08
CA TYR A 42 5.04 -0.16 -9.30
C TYR A 42 4.06 0.07 -8.14
N CYS A 43 4.54 0.06 -6.89
CA CYS A 43 3.72 0.26 -5.70
C CYS A 43 3.19 1.69 -5.55
N LEU A 44 3.74 2.65 -6.29
CA LEU A 44 3.25 4.03 -6.34
C LEU A 44 2.18 4.23 -7.43
N ALA A 45 2.19 3.39 -8.46
CA ALA A 45 1.23 3.45 -9.57
C ALA A 45 -0.04 2.61 -9.29
N GLU A 46 0.11 1.43 -8.69
CA GLU A 46 -1.00 0.51 -8.37
C GLU A 46 -2.13 1.15 -7.54
N PRO A 47 -1.86 2.02 -6.53
CA PRO A 47 -2.90 2.67 -5.75
C PRO A 47 -3.88 3.50 -6.59
N TYR A 48 -3.41 4.11 -7.70
CA TYR A 48 -4.30 4.86 -8.61
C TYR A 48 -5.34 3.94 -9.24
N GLU A 49 -4.94 2.76 -9.72
CA GLU A 49 -5.88 1.80 -10.30
C GLU A 49 -6.90 1.34 -9.26
N THR A 50 -6.43 1.05 -8.05
CA THR A 50 -7.30 0.64 -6.94
C THR A 50 -8.31 1.71 -6.57
N LEU A 51 -7.90 2.98 -6.46
CA LEU A 51 -8.83 4.09 -6.19
C LEU A 51 -9.77 4.35 -7.37
N ILE A 52 -9.29 4.32 -8.61
CA ILE A 52 -10.14 4.49 -9.80
C ILE A 52 -11.22 3.41 -9.84
N ARG A 53 -10.87 2.15 -9.53
CA ARG A 53 -11.83 1.05 -9.45
C ARG A 53 -12.87 1.31 -8.35
N ARG A 54 -12.44 1.64 -7.14
CA ARG A 54 -13.35 1.95 -6.01
C ARG A 54 -14.27 3.14 -6.32
N TRP A 55 -13.75 4.19 -6.95
CA TRP A 55 -14.53 5.35 -7.36
C TRP A 55 -15.61 4.95 -8.38
N ARG A 56 -15.26 4.14 -9.39
CA ARG A 56 -16.24 3.62 -10.36
C ARG A 56 -17.32 2.77 -9.68
N ASP A 57 -16.94 1.93 -8.74
CA ASP A 57 -17.87 1.08 -7.99
C ASP A 57 -18.84 1.94 -7.15
N ARG A 58 -18.34 2.96 -6.46
CA ARG A 58 -19.18 3.90 -5.68
C ARG A 58 -20.10 4.73 -6.57
N LEU A 59 -19.61 5.20 -7.72
CA LEU A 59 -20.43 5.94 -8.69
C LEU A 59 -21.54 5.05 -9.28
N GLY A 60 -21.22 3.78 -9.56
CA GLY A 60 -22.18 2.77 -9.98
C GLY A 60 -23.26 2.53 -8.91
N LEU A 61 -22.85 2.33 -7.66
CA LEU A 61 -23.76 2.16 -6.53
C LEU A 61 -24.68 3.37 -6.34
N LYS A 62 -24.13 4.59 -6.40
CA LYS A 62 -24.91 5.83 -6.32
C LYS A 62 -26.01 5.86 -7.40
N ARG A 63 -25.66 5.58 -8.66
CA ARG A 63 -26.65 5.57 -9.77
C ARG A 63 -27.77 4.57 -9.51
N THR A 64 -27.43 3.38 -9.01
CA THR A 64 -28.41 2.36 -8.64
C THR A 64 -29.32 2.85 -7.52
N VAL A 65 -28.76 3.41 -6.45
CA VAL A 65 -29.50 3.95 -5.30
C VAL A 65 -30.41 5.10 -5.73
N ASP A 66 -29.91 6.09 -6.47
CA ASP A 66 -30.68 7.23 -6.98
C ASP A 66 -31.88 6.76 -7.82
N GLY A 67 -31.69 5.72 -8.64
CA GLY A 67 -32.76 5.10 -9.42
C GLY A 67 -33.86 4.50 -8.54
N GLN A 68 -33.50 3.78 -7.47
CA GLN A 68 -34.46 3.21 -6.52
C GLN A 68 -35.18 4.30 -5.71
N LEU A 69 -34.46 5.32 -5.25
CA LEU A 69 -35.04 6.46 -4.54
C LEU A 69 -36.06 7.21 -5.40
N THR A 70 -35.76 7.40 -6.69
CA THR A 70 -36.69 8.04 -7.64
C THR A 70 -37.98 7.23 -7.81
N GLN A 71 -37.91 5.90 -7.75
CA GLN A 71 -39.10 5.03 -7.80
C GLN A 71 -39.90 5.11 -6.49
N LEU A 72 -39.23 5.03 -5.35
CA LEU A 72 -39.86 5.13 -4.02
C LEU A 72 -40.50 6.50 -3.79
N ALA A 73 -39.91 7.57 -4.31
CA ALA A 73 -40.46 8.93 -4.26
C ALA A 73 -41.84 9.08 -4.92
N ARG A 74 -42.21 8.15 -5.82
CA ARG A 74 -43.53 8.14 -6.46
C ARG A 74 -44.61 7.49 -5.59
N THR A 75 -44.23 6.93 -4.44
CA THR A 75 -45.14 6.26 -3.51
C THR A 75 -45.32 7.16 -2.28
N SER A 76 -46.55 7.60 -2.03
CA SER A 76 -46.89 8.58 -0.98
C SER A 76 -46.55 8.14 0.44
N THR A 77 -46.34 6.85 0.69
CA THR A 77 -46.00 6.29 2.00
C THR A 77 -44.53 6.48 2.39
N TYR A 78 -43.64 6.73 1.43
CA TYR A 78 -42.18 6.71 1.66
C TYR A 78 -41.50 8.08 1.46
N SER A 79 -42.26 9.15 1.17
CA SER A 79 -41.73 10.50 0.95
C SER A 79 -40.87 11.01 2.11
N ASP A 80 -41.29 10.73 3.34
CA ASP A 80 -40.70 11.28 4.56
C ASP A 80 -39.36 10.60 4.94
N HIS A 81 -38.97 9.53 4.25
CA HIS A 81 -37.72 8.81 4.50
C HIS A 81 -36.63 9.10 3.45
N LEU A 82 -36.95 9.82 2.37
CA LEU A 82 -36.03 10.03 1.23
C LEU A 82 -34.85 10.95 1.57
N GLU A 83 -35.04 11.96 2.43
CA GLU A 83 -33.96 12.87 2.85
C GLU A 83 -32.80 12.13 3.53
N ARG A 84 -33.09 11.05 4.27
CA ARG A 84 -32.03 10.27 4.94
C ARG A 84 -31.13 9.50 3.97
N PHE A 85 -31.57 9.29 2.73
CA PHE A 85 -30.79 8.55 1.74
C PHE A 85 -29.90 9.46 0.87
N SER A 86 -30.23 10.75 0.73
CA SER A 86 -29.36 11.71 0.04
C SER A 86 -28.05 11.98 0.79
N ASP A 87 -28.07 11.88 2.12
CA ASP A 87 -26.88 12.07 2.96
C ASP A 87 -25.88 10.93 2.75
N ILE A 88 -26.36 9.70 2.54
CA ILE A 88 -25.52 8.53 2.27
C ILE A 88 -24.89 8.64 0.87
N THR A 89 -25.67 9.01 -0.14
CA THR A 89 -25.15 9.11 -1.52
C THR A 89 -24.18 10.28 -1.69
N SER A 90 -24.39 11.38 -0.98
CA SER A 90 -23.43 12.50 -0.95
C SER A 90 -22.13 12.13 -0.25
N LEU A 91 -22.19 11.44 0.90
CA LEU A 91 -21.01 10.93 1.61
C LEU A 91 -20.16 9.98 0.74
N LEU A 92 -20.79 9.11 -0.06
CA LEU A 92 -20.08 8.20 -0.97
C LEU A 92 -19.30 8.94 -2.07
N VAL A 93 -19.76 10.11 -2.50
CA VAL A 93 -19.08 10.93 -3.51
C VAL A 93 -17.98 11.76 -2.86
N SER A 94 -18.30 12.50 -1.80
CA SER A 94 -17.33 13.37 -1.13
C SER A 94 -16.14 12.59 -0.56
N SER A 95 -16.39 11.39 -0.02
CA SER A 95 -15.31 10.50 0.44
C SER A 95 -14.35 10.09 -0.67
N ALA A 96 -14.83 9.92 -1.91
CA ALA A 96 -13.98 9.50 -3.01
C ALA A 96 -13.05 10.63 -3.49
N ASP A 97 -13.56 11.87 -3.55
CA ASP A 97 -12.74 13.04 -3.89
C ASP A 97 -11.67 13.30 -2.80
N GLU A 98 -12.05 13.16 -1.52
CA GLU A 98 -11.11 13.29 -0.40
C GLU A 98 -10.05 12.19 -0.39
N GLU A 99 -10.41 10.93 -0.66
CA GLU A 99 -9.46 9.83 -0.76
C GLU A 99 -8.47 10.02 -1.92
N GLN A 100 -8.93 10.52 -3.07
CA GLN A 100 -8.05 10.84 -4.19
C GLN A 100 -7.06 11.94 -3.82
N LYS A 101 -7.54 13.04 -3.23
CA LYS A 101 -6.66 14.13 -2.79
C LYS A 101 -5.62 13.65 -1.77
N ARG A 102 -6.04 12.85 -0.78
CA ARG A 102 -5.12 12.24 0.18
C ARG A 102 -4.09 11.34 -0.49
N LEU A 103 -4.46 10.57 -1.52
CA LEU A 103 -3.48 9.78 -2.26
C LEU A 103 -2.43 10.66 -2.94
N GLU A 104 -2.84 11.74 -3.61
CA GLU A 104 -1.93 12.68 -4.26
C GLU A 104 -0.96 13.32 -3.26
N ASP A 105 -1.47 13.71 -2.08
CA ASP A 105 -0.66 14.25 -0.98
C ASP A 105 0.34 13.22 -0.44
N VAL A 106 -0.12 11.97 -0.21
CA VAL A 106 0.72 10.86 0.27
C VAL A 106 1.82 10.51 -0.74
N LEU A 107 1.48 10.41 -2.02
CA LEU A 107 2.46 10.10 -3.07
C LEU A 107 3.49 11.20 -3.18
N SER A 108 3.07 12.48 -3.11
CA SER A 108 4.02 13.61 -3.11
C SER A 108 4.99 13.50 -1.92
N LYS A 109 4.48 13.22 -0.71
CA LYS A 109 5.31 13.02 0.48
C LYS A 109 6.28 11.83 0.34
N ILE A 110 5.82 10.71 -0.21
CA ILE A 110 6.66 9.52 -0.41
C ILE A 110 7.73 9.79 -1.47
N LEU A 111 7.39 10.44 -2.58
CA LEU A 111 8.34 10.73 -3.66
C LEU A 111 9.45 11.71 -3.24
N GLU A 112 9.18 12.62 -2.32
CA GLU A 112 10.20 13.52 -1.76
C GLU A 112 11.16 12.81 -0.80
N LEU A 113 10.72 11.72 -0.17
CA LEU A 113 11.40 11.11 0.95
C LEU A 113 12.07 9.77 0.63
N ALA A 114 11.37 8.93 -0.13
CA ALA A 114 11.72 7.54 -0.29
C ALA A 114 12.66 7.33 -1.48
N ASP A 115 13.48 6.29 -1.36
CA ASP A 115 14.26 5.77 -2.47
C ASP A 115 13.35 4.90 -3.35
N VAL A 116 13.13 5.32 -4.59
CA VAL A 116 12.20 4.65 -5.50
C VAL A 116 12.97 3.69 -6.41
N ILE A 117 12.66 2.40 -6.31
CA ILE A 117 13.26 1.38 -7.17
C ILE A 117 12.57 1.47 -8.55
N PRO A 118 13.31 1.80 -9.63
CA PRO A 118 12.73 1.89 -10.95
C PRO A 118 12.26 0.52 -11.45
N LEU A 119 11.18 0.52 -12.23
CA LEU A 119 10.76 -0.66 -12.98
C LEU A 119 11.47 -0.67 -14.33
N ASP A 120 12.50 -1.51 -14.46
CA ASP A 120 13.27 -1.67 -15.69
C ASP A 120 13.10 -3.07 -16.31
N SER A 121 13.80 -3.31 -17.43
CA SER A 121 13.77 -4.58 -18.13
C SER A 121 14.32 -5.75 -17.31
N GLU A 122 15.28 -5.50 -16.41
CA GLU A 122 15.87 -6.56 -15.58
C GLU A 122 14.88 -7.00 -14.50
N VAL A 123 14.25 -6.05 -13.83
CA VAL A 123 13.15 -6.32 -12.88
C VAL A 123 12.01 -7.06 -13.57
N MET A 124 11.63 -6.66 -14.79
CA MET A 124 10.57 -7.34 -15.54
C MET A 124 10.95 -8.77 -15.97
N ALA A 125 12.21 -9.02 -16.32
CA ALA A 125 12.66 -10.37 -16.64
C ALA A 125 12.71 -11.25 -15.39
N GLU A 126 13.14 -10.69 -14.25
CA GLU A 126 13.15 -11.40 -12.97
C GLU A 126 11.74 -11.69 -12.46
N SER A 127 10.79 -10.78 -12.63
CA SER A 127 9.40 -11.00 -12.20
C SER A 127 8.73 -12.16 -12.94
N ILE A 128 9.07 -12.39 -14.22
CA ILE A 128 8.60 -13.57 -14.96
C ILE A 128 9.14 -14.85 -14.31
N ARG A 129 10.42 -14.89 -13.94
CA ARG A 129 11.03 -16.03 -13.24
C ARG A 129 10.38 -16.26 -11.88
N CYS A 130 10.13 -15.20 -11.11
CA CYS A 130 9.49 -15.30 -9.80
C CYS A 130 8.06 -15.84 -9.87
N GLN A 131 7.31 -15.55 -10.94
CA GLN A 131 5.99 -16.16 -11.15
C GLN A 131 6.08 -17.67 -11.31
N GLU A 132 7.06 -18.16 -12.08
CA GLU A 132 7.27 -19.59 -12.30
C GLU A 132 7.81 -20.31 -11.05
N GLU A 133 8.73 -19.67 -10.32
CA GLU A 133 9.42 -20.27 -9.18
C GLU A 133 8.59 -20.25 -7.88
N TYR A 134 7.80 -19.18 -7.66
CA TYR A 134 7.09 -18.95 -6.39
C TYR A 134 5.56 -18.88 -6.54
N ASP A 135 5.02 -19.17 -7.73
CA ASP A 135 3.57 -19.11 -8.04
C ASP A 135 2.93 -17.76 -7.69
N PHE A 136 3.71 -16.68 -7.82
CA PHE A 136 3.24 -15.33 -7.55
C PHE A 136 2.25 -14.84 -8.61
N GLY A 137 1.30 -14.01 -8.16
CA GLY A 137 0.58 -13.15 -9.09
C GLY A 137 1.55 -12.19 -9.80
N PRO A 138 1.21 -11.69 -11.00
CA PRO A 138 2.09 -10.78 -11.74
C PRO A 138 2.52 -9.54 -10.94
N GLN A 139 1.63 -9.01 -10.09
CA GLN A 139 1.88 -7.81 -9.28
C GLN A 139 2.91 -8.11 -8.18
N ASP A 140 2.67 -9.15 -7.38
CA ASP A 140 3.55 -9.59 -6.30
C ASP A 140 4.94 -9.95 -6.82
N ALA A 141 5.00 -10.59 -8.00
CA ALA A 141 6.25 -10.93 -8.64
C ALA A 141 7.07 -9.70 -9.06
N ILE A 142 6.42 -8.63 -9.55
CA ILE A 142 7.10 -7.37 -9.87
C ILE A 142 7.67 -6.74 -8.59
N VAL A 143 6.85 -6.66 -7.53
CA VAL A 143 7.27 -6.10 -6.24
C VAL A 143 8.46 -6.88 -5.66
N PHE A 144 8.37 -8.20 -5.64
CA PHE A 144 9.43 -9.06 -5.16
C PHE A 144 10.73 -8.91 -5.96
N ALA A 145 10.62 -8.96 -7.30
CA ALA A 145 11.76 -8.83 -8.19
C ALA A 145 12.45 -7.47 -8.02
N SER A 146 11.70 -6.39 -7.85
CA SER A 146 12.25 -5.06 -7.55
C SER A 146 13.05 -5.08 -6.24
N ILE A 147 12.47 -5.61 -5.17
CA ILE A 147 13.11 -5.65 -3.85
C ILE A 147 14.36 -6.52 -3.88
N VAL A 148 14.29 -7.71 -4.48
CA VAL A 148 15.44 -8.63 -4.59
C VAL A 148 16.55 -8.03 -5.44
N SER A 149 16.21 -7.34 -6.55
CA SER A 149 17.19 -6.65 -7.40
C SER A 149 17.91 -5.54 -6.62
N ASP A 150 17.17 -4.71 -5.89
CA ASP A 150 17.74 -3.64 -5.08
C ASP A 150 18.57 -4.19 -3.89
N LEU A 151 18.11 -5.25 -3.23
CA LEU A 151 18.89 -5.94 -2.19
C LEU A 151 20.20 -6.51 -2.72
N LYS A 152 20.24 -6.99 -3.97
CA LYS A 152 21.48 -7.48 -4.61
C LYS A 152 22.48 -6.35 -4.88
N SER A 153 22.01 -5.13 -5.15
CA SER A 153 22.87 -3.99 -5.46
C SER A 153 23.39 -3.28 -4.20
N ARG A 154 22.71 -3.42 -3.07
CA ARG A 154 23.11 -2.84 -1.78
C ARG A 154 24.11 -3.71 -1.01
N SER A 155 24.92 -3.06 -0.17
CA SER A 155 25.84 -3.76 0.73
C SER A 155 25.09 -4.58 1.78
N ALA A 156 25.48 -5.84 1.95
CA ALA A 156 24.94 -6.79 2.93
C ALA A 156 25.13 -6.36 4.40
N GLU A 157 25.89 -5.30 4.67
CA GLU A 157 26.09 -4.74 6.00
C GLU A 157 24.84 -4.01 6.54
N HIS A 158 23.93 -3.60 5.66
CA HIS A 158 22.72 -2.86 6.06
C HIS A 158 21.55 -3.83 6.29
N GLN A 159 21.13 -3.95 7.55
CA GLN A 159 19.88 -4.64 7.86
C GLN A 159 18.70 -4.00 7.12
N SER A 160 17.83 -4.85 6.61
CA SER A 160 16.66 -4.46 5.84
C SER A 160 15.41 -5.15 6.38
N CYS A 161 14.25 -4.56 6.16
CA CYS A 161 12.98 -5.22 6.36
C CYS A 161 12.02 -4.92 5.22
N PHE A 162 11.15 -5.88 4.92
CA PHE A 162 10.06 -5.73 3.98
C PHE A 162 8.75 -5.78 4.74
N LEU A 163 7.95 -4.71 4.62
CA LEU A 163 6.65 -4.58 5.26
C LEU A 163 5.56 -4.83 4.22
N ASN A 164 4.83 -5.91 4.43
CA ASN A 164 3.78 -6.40 3.52
C ASN A 164 2.54 -6.74 4.33
N ARG A 165 1.34 -6.33 3.92
CA ARG A 165 0.09 -6.60 4.62
C ARG A 165 -0.60 -7.90 4.16
N ASN A 166 -0.19 -8.47 3.04
CA ASN A 166 -0.66 -9.75 2.55
C ASN A 166 0.32 -10.89 2.91
N PRO A 167 0.23 -11.46 4.13
CA PRO A 167 1.11 -12.54 4.55
C PRO A 167 1.07 -13.76 3.63
N LYS A 168 -0.07 -14.01 2.96
CA LYS A 168 -0.25 -15.18 2.11
C LYS A 168 0.57 -15.10 0.83
N ASP A 169 0.75 -13.91 0.30
CA ASP A 169 1.37 -13.70 -1.01
C ASP A 169 2.89 -13.89 -0.93
N PHE A 170 3.47 -13.91 0.29
CA PHE A 170 4.91 -14.06 0.55
C PHE A 170 5.25 -15.09 1.63
N ALA A 171 4.31 -15.97 2.00
CA ALA A 171 4.50 -16.98 3.05
C ALA A 171 5.32 -18.22 2.60
N ASP A 172 5.69 -18.32 1.33
CA ASP A 172 6.49 -19.44 0.83
C ASP A 172 7.88 -19.45 1.50
N GLN A 173 8.32 -20.63 1.95
CA GLN A 173 9.57 -20.74 2.69
C GLN A 173 10.78 -20.34 1.83
N ASN A 174 10.77 -20.59 0.52
CA ASN A 174 11.86 -20.21 -0.37
C ASN A 174 11.96 -18.69 -0.50
N VAL A 175 10.81 -18.00 -0.49
CA VAL A 175 10.74 -16.53 -0.51
C VAL A 175 11.34 -15.95 0.77
N LEU A 176 10.96 -16.50 1.93
CA LEU A 176 11.53 -16.12 3.23
C LEU A 176 13.04 -16.36 3.27
N ASP A 177 13.48 -17.54 2.81
CA ASP A 177 14.90 -17.90 2.78
C ASP A 177 15.70 -16.97 1.86
N GLN A 178 15.15 -16.58 0.70
CA GLN A 178 15.78 -15.62 -0.21
C GLN A 178 15.93 -14.23 0.43
N LEU A 179 14.91 -13.76 1.15
CA LEU A 179 14.97 -12.47 1.85
C LEU A 179 15.97 -12.53 3.02
N ASP A 180 15.93 -13.59 3.83
CA ASP A 180 16.81 -13.76 4.99
C ASP A 180 18.28 -13.91 4.57
N GLN A 181 18.58 -14.63 3.48
CA GLN A 181 19.93 -14.73 2.92
C GLN A 181 20.53 -13.36 2.52
N ARG A 182 19.66 -12.37 2.26
CA ARG A 182 20.04 -10.99 1.92
C ARG A 182 19.90 -10.02 3.10
N GLY A 183 19.70 -10.55 4.31
CA GLY A 183 19.56 -9.74 5.52
C GLY A 183 18.27 -8.91 5.57
N CYS A 184 17.24 -9.32 4.83
CA CYS A 184 15.93 -8.67 4.79
C CYS A 184 14.89 -9.49 5.54
N LYS A 185 14.25 -8.91 6.56
CA LYS A 185 13.17 -9.56 7.31
C LYS A 185 11.80 -9.17 6.79
N LEU A 186 10.94 -10.14 6.49
CA LEU A 186 9.54 -9.90 6.15
C LEU A 186 8.69 -9.68 7.41
N PHE A 187 7.83 -8.66 7.38
CA PHE A 187 6.80 -8.43 8.39
C PHE A 187 5.42 -8.35 7.74
N PRO A 188 4.44 -9.16 8.20
CA PRO A 188 3.09 -9.21 7.64
C PRO A 188 2.19 -8.04 8.11
N ARG A 189 2.71 -7.17 8.97
CA ARG A 189 2.01 -6.02 9.54
C ARG A 189 2.99 -4.86 9.74
N PHE A 190 2.52 -3.65 9.49
CA PHE A 190 3.31 -2.42 9.61
C PHE A 190 3.62 -2.10 11.08
N ASP A 191 2.67 -2.34 11.99
CA ASP A 191 2.86 -2.15 13.44
C ASP A 191 4.02 -3.00 13.99
N SER A 192 4.11 -4.24 13.54
CA SER A 192 5.10 -5.23 13.95
C SER A 192 6.47 -4.90 13.38
N GLY A 193 6.50 -4.46 12.11
CA GLY A 193 7.69 -3.89 11.50
C GLY A 193 8.19 -2.66 12.25
N LEU A 194 7.33 -1.68 12.52
CA LEU A 194 7.68 -0.46 13.26
C LEU A 194 8.24 -0.76 14.65
N ALA A 195 7.65 -1.69 15.39
CA ALA A 195 8.17 -2.12 16.69
C ALA A 195 9.59 -2.70 16.59
N PHE A 196 9.86 -3.52 15.57
CA PHE A 196 11.20 -4.04 15.30
C PHE A 196 12.21 -2.92 15.01
N ILE A 197 11.81 -1.93 14.22
CA ILE A 197 12.64 -0.78 13.85
C ILE A 197 13.01 0.05 15.08
N ARG A 198 12.04 0.38 15.93
CA ARG A 198 12.26 1.13 17.17
C ARG A 198 13.28 0.45 18.08
N ASN A 199 13.13 -0.86 18.31
CA ASN A 199 14.06 -1.65 19.12
C ASN A 199 15.49 -1.58 18.56
N ARG A 200 15.66 -1.54 17.23
CA ARG A 200 16.97 -1.42 16.58
C ARG A 200 17.58 -0.04 16.71
N LEU A 201 16.78 1.01 16.59
CA LEU A 201 17.24 2.39 16.76
C LEU A 201 17.67 2.65 18.21
N GLU A 202 16.93 2.12 19.18
CA GLU A 202 17.30 2.19 20.61
C GLU A 202 18.61 1.46 20.89
N ALA A 203 18.77 0.24 20.36
CA ALA A 203 20.00 -0.55 20.53
C ALA A 203 21.23 0.07 19.87
N THR A 204 21.06 0.97 18.90
CA THR A 204 22.16 1.68 18.22
C THR A 204 22.52 2.99 18.94
N SER A 205 21.61 3.50 19.78
CA SER A 205 21.78 4.76 20.53
C SER A 205 22.36 4.55 21.94
N ALA A 206 22.53 3.29 22.36
CA ALA A 206 23.10 2.87 23.64
C ALA A 206 24.56 2.40 23.47
#